data_AF-A0A838JRU3-F1
#
_entry.id   AF-A0A838JRU3-F1
#
_cell.length_a   1.000
_cell.length_b   1.000
_cell.length_c   1.000
_cell.angle_alpha   90.00
_cell.angle_beta   90.00
_cell.angle_gamma   90.00
#
_symmetry.space_group_name_H-M   'P 1'
#
loop_
_entity.id
_entity.type
_entity.pdbx_description
1 polymer ?
#
loop_
_entity_poly.entity_id
_entity_poly.type
_entity_poly.pdbx_seq_one_letter_code
_entity_poly.pdbx_strand_id
1 'polypeptide(L)'
;MIEGGREDFGNVTYRESEEFPIGPDGMALGEDGNLYVTVFGQGDVTVLSPEGGVVERIETAGSLPTNVAFGASGEQKIYVTENEFGRVEVFEVGTEGLRLYS
;
A
#
# COMPACT_ATOMS: atom_id res chain seq x y z
N MET A 1 3.52 24.60 -5.05
CA MET A 1 2.30 25.06 -5.73
C MET A 1 1.77 23.87 -6.50
N ILE A 2 0.47 23.56 -6.44
CA ILE A 2 -0.14 22.51 -7.27
C ILE A 2 -0.44 23.12 -8.63
N GLU A 3 -0.01 22.49 -9.72
CA GLU A 3 -0.14 23.03 -11.09
C GLU A 3 -1.44 22.61 -11.79
N GLY A 4 -2.15 21.59 -11.28
CA GLY A 4 -3.39 21.05 -11.82
C GLY A 4 -4.55 21.01 -10.83
N GLY A 5 -5.68 20.46 -11.27
CA GLY A 5 -6.82 20.16 -10.40
C GLY A 5 -6.59 18.91 -9.56
N ARG A 6 -7.45 18.70 -8.54
CA ARG A 6 -7.57 17.40 -7.89
C ARG A 6 -8.33 16.44 -8.80
N GLU A 7 -7.81 15.25 -8.98
CA GLU A 7 -8.51 14.11 -9.59
C GLU A 7 -8.48 12.90 -8.67
N ASP A 8 -9.45 12.00 -8.84
CA ASP A 8 -9.46 10.72 -8.16
C ASP A 8 -8.64 9.74 -9.01
N PHE A 9 -7.57 9.19 -8.43
CA PHE A 9 -6.66 8.28 -9.13
C PHE A 9 -7.19 6.84 -9.13
N GLY A 10 -7.54 6.30 -7.96
CA GLY A 10 -8.04 4.94 -7.82
C GLY A 10 -8.75 4.72 -6.48
N ASN A 11 -9.64 3.72 -6.42
CA ASN A 11 -10.32 3.32 -5.18
C ASN A 11 -9.70 2.02 -4.64
N VAL A 12 -9.14 2.07 -3.43
CA VAL A 12 -8.50 0.92 -2.79
C VAL A 12 -9.45 0.11 -1.91
N THR A 13 -10.57 0.70 -1.48
CA THR A 13 -11.53 0.04 -0.59
C THR A 13 -12.57 -0.73 -1.42
N TYR A 14 -12.92 -1.94 -0.97
CA TYR A 14 -14.00 -2.74 -1.57
C TYR A 14 -15.07 -3.17 -0.56
N ARG A 15 -14.89 -2.81 0.72
CA ARG A 15 -15.84 -3.07 1.80
C ARG A 15 -15.94 -1.86 2.72
N GLU A 16 -17.08 -1.76 3.38
CA GLU A 16 -17.40 -0.68 4.32
C GLU A 16 -17.61 -1.27 5.72
N SER A 17 -17.49 -0.43 6.75
CA SER A 17 -17.75 -0.79 8.14
C SER A 17 -18.50 0.36 8.84
N GLU A 18 -19.49 0.01 9.64
CA GLU A 18 -20.23 0.96 10.49
C GLU A 18 -19.57 1.15 11.86
N GLU A 19 -18.63 0.28 12.24
CA GLU A 19 -18.00 0.28 13.56
C GLU A 19 -16.72 1.13 13.60
N PHE A 20 -15.89 1.01 12.57
CA PHE A 20 -14.62 1.75 12.42
C PHE A 20 -14.34 2.08 10.96
N PRO A 21 -13.69 3.22 10.66
CA PRO A 21 -13.41 3.63 9.29
C PRO A 21 -12.46 2.64 8.60
N ILE A 22 -12.79 2.27 7.36
CA ILE A 22 -11.91 1.53 6.44
C ILE A 22 -11.37 2.53 5.42
N GLY A 23 -10.06 2.53 5.20
CA GLY A 23 -9.47 3.47 4.25
C GLY A 23 -7.97 3.32 4.02
N PRO A 24 -7.45 4.00 2.97
CA PRO A 24 -6.02 4.07 2.71
C PRO A 24 -5.28 4.76 3.86
N ASP A 25 -4.07 4.29 4.16
CA ASP A 25 -3.13 4.93 5.09
C ASP A 25 -1.79 5.20 4.35
N GLY A 26 -0.71 4.47 4.65
CA GLY A 26 0.57 4.62 3.96
C GLY A 26 0.61 4.03 2.55
N MET A 27 1.59 4.50 1.76
CA MET A 27 1.79 4.05 0.37
C MET A 27 3.25 4.12 -0.08
N ALA A 28 3.63 3.29 -1.06
CA ALA A 28 4.95 3.30 -1.70
C ALA A 28 4.87 2.95 -3.20
N LEU A 29 5.75 3.56 -4.01
CA LEU A 29 5.88 3.27 -5.45
C LEU A 29 6.92 2.18 -5.70
N GLY A 30 6.58 1.19 -6.52
CA GLY A 30 7.51 0.21 -7.07
C GLY A 30 8.17 0.70 -8.36
N GLU A 31 9.29 0.08 -8.75
CA GLU A 31 9.93 0.30 -10.05
C GLU A 31 9.13 -0.29 -11.22
N ASP A 32 8.11 -1.10 -10.93
CA ASP A 32 7.12 -1.60 -11.89
C ASP A 32 6.05 -0.54 -12.25
N GLY A 33 6.08 0.62 -11.59
CA GLY A 33 5.11 1.70 -11.77
C GLY A 33 3.84 1.55 -10.94
N ASN A 34 3.71 0.47 -10.16
CA ASN A 34 2.54 0.24 -9.32
C ASN A 34 2.64 1.00 -7.99
N LEU A 35 1.49 1.35 -7.42
CA LEU A 35 1.37 1.99 -6.13
C LEU A 35 0.82 1.00 -5.11
N TYR A 36 1.62 0.70 -4.09
CA TYR A 36 1.28 -0.20 -2.99
C TYR A 36 0.69 0.63 -1.85
N VAL A 37 -0.55 0.38 -1.45
CA VAL A 37 -1.29 1.19 -0.46
C VAL A 37 -1.78 0.29 0.65
N THR A 38 -1.39 0.53 1.91
CA THR A 38 -2.00 -0.17 3.05
C THR A 38 -3.43 0.32 3.27
N VAL A 39 -4.37 -0.59 3.47
CA VAL A 39 -5.78 -0.26 3.71
C VAL A 39 -6.18 -0.69 5.13
N PHE A 40 -6.17 0.29 6.04
CA PHE A 40 -6.54 0.13 7.43
C PHE A 40 -8.00 -0.34 7.56
N GLY A 41 -8.25 -1.31 8.44
CA GLY A 41 -9.55 -1.97 8.62
C GLY A 41 -9.89 -2.97 7.50
N GLN A 42 -9.20 -2.94 6.35
CA GLN A 42 -9.37 -3.91 5.27
C GLN A 42 -8.39 -5.09 5.39
N GLY A 43 -7.22 -4.88 5.99
CA GLY A 43 -6.24 -5.95 6.20
C GLY A 43 -5.50 -6.35 4.93
N ASP A 44 -5.25 -5.39 4.04
CA ASP A 44 -4.43 -5.65 2.86
C ASP A 44 -3.53 -4.46 2.50
N VAL A 45 -2.50 -4.78 1.72
CA VAL A 45 -1.86 -3.83 0.82
C VAL A 45 -2.55 -3.95 -0.53
N THR A 46 -3.30 -2.93 -0.92
CA THR A 46 -3.89 -2.83 -2.27
C THR A 46 -2.85 -2.29 -3.23
N VAL A 47 -2.61 -3.00 -4.33
CA VAL A 47 -1.69 -2.58 -5.39
C VAL A 47 -2.51 -1.98 -6.52
N LEU A 48 -2.21 -0.73 -6.88
CA LEU A 48 -2.81 -0.02 -8.01
C LEU A 48 -1.84 0.04 -9.19
N SER A 49 -2.36 -0.09 -10.41
CA SER A 49 -1.63 0.15 -11.65
C SER A 49 -1.31 1.66 -11.84
N PRO A 50 -0.43 2.02 -12.78
CA PRO A 50 -0.20 3.41 -13.16
C PRO A 50 -1.46 4.18 -13.60
N GLU A 51 -2.52 3.47 -13.99
CA GLU A 51 -3.83 4.00 -14.38
C GLU A 51 -4.84 4.00 -13.22
N GLY A 52 -4.44 3.60 -12.01
CA GLY A 52 -5.27 3.62 -10.81
C GLY A 52 -6.20 2.42 -10.63
N GLY A 53 -6.08 1.39 -11.48
CA GLY A 53 -6.84 0.14 -11.36
C GLY A 53 -6.22 -0.81 -10.34
N VAL A 54 -7.03 -1.52 -9.55
CA VAL A 54 -6.54 -2.55 -8.63
C VAL A 54 -5.99 -3.74 -9.41
N VAL A 55 -4.71 -4.09 -9.19
CA VAL A 55 -4.05 -5.25 -9.82
C VAL A 55 -3.89 -6.43 -8.86
N GLU A 56 -3.68 -6.15 -7.56
CA GLU A 56 -3.46 -7.17 -6.54
C GLU A 56 -3.89 -6.67 -5.16
N ARG A 57 -4.19 -7.62 -4.26
CA ARG A 57 -4.42 -7.38 -2.83
C ARG A 57 -3.57 -8.36 -2.04
N ILE A 58 -2.58 -7.86 -1.32
CA ILE A 58 -1.67 -8.66 -0.49
C ILE A 58 -2.26 -8.66 0.92
N GLU A 59 -2.85 -9.77 1.33
CA GLU A 59 -3.45 -9.89 2.66
C GLU A 59 -2.38 -9.79 3.75
N THR A 60 -2.62 -8.91 4.73
CA THR A 60 -1.87 -8.90 5.98
C THR A 60 -2.49 -9.86 6.96
N ALA A 61 -1.71 -10.37 7.90
CA ALA A 61 -2.28 -11.33 8.84
C ALA A 61 -3.19 -10.68 9.89
N GLY A 62 -3.19 -9.34 10.03
CA GLY A 62 -4.18 -8.54 10.75
C GLY A 62 -4.95 -7.57 9.86
N SER A 63 -5.94 -6.91 10.43
CA SER A 63 -6.84 -5.99 9.74
C SER A 63 -6.37 -4.54 9.73
N LEU A 64 -5.31 -4.20 10.47
CA LEU A 64 -4.90 -2.83 10.71
C LEU A 64 -3.48 -2.52 10.16
N PRO A 65 -3.17 -2.77 8.88
CA PRO A 65 -1.94 -2.29 8.28
C PRO A 65 -1.98 -0.76 8.16
N THR A 66 -0.86 -0.11 8.45
CA THR A 66 -0.79 1.36 8.52
C THR A 66 0.22 1.98 7.55
N ASN A 67 1.29 1.28 7.19
CA ASN A 67 2.29 1.81 6.27
C ASN A 67 3.05 0.69 5.55
N VAL A 68 3.64 1.03 4.41
CA VAL A 68 4.45 0.13 3.59
C VAL A 68 5.71 0.83 3.09
N ALA A 69 6.83 0.12 3.09
CA ALA A 69 8.07 0.58 2.47
C ALA A 69 8.73 -0.57 1.71
N PHE A 70 9.37 -0.26 0.59
CA PHE A 70 10.23 -1.21 -0.08
C PHE A 70 11.54 -1.41 0.66
N GLY A 71 12.07 -2.63 0.58
CA GLY A 71 13.36 -3.02 1.11
C GLY A 71 14.54 -2.37 0.38
N ALA A 72 15.75 -2.70 0.83
CA ALA A 72 16.97 -2.23 0.19
C ALA A 72 17.08 -2.77 -1.25
N SER A 73 17.89 -2.10 -2.09
CA SER A 73 18.10 -2.53 -3.48
C SER A 73 18.57 -3.99 -3.53
N GLY A 74 17.98 -4.76 -4.46
CA GLY A 74 18.17 -6.20 -4.60
C GLY A 74 17.32 -7.08 -3.68
N GLU A 75 16.60 -6.54 -2.68
CA GLU A 75 15.80 -7.37 -1.76
C GLU A 75 14.47 -7.83 -2.36
N GLN A 76 13.87 -7.03 -3.25
CA GLN A 76 12.53 -7.25 -3.83
C GLN A 76 11.46 -7.58 -2.77
N LYS A 77 11.51 -6.85 -1.66
CA LYS A 77 10.61 -7.01 -0.51
C LYS A 77 9.86 -5.72 -0.21
N ILE A 78 8.70 -5.87 0.41
CA ILE A 78 8.03 -4.80 1.16
C ILE A 78 7.99 -5.14 2.64
N TYR A 79 8.04 -4.09 3.46
CA TYR A 79 7.87 -4.11 4.90
C TYR A 79 6.60 -3.36 5.23
N VAL A 80 5.67 -4.02 5.92
CA VAL A 80 4.33 -3.50 6.22
C VAL A 80 4.17 -3.40 7.74
N THR A 81 3.87 -2.22 8.26
CA THR A 81 3.51 -2.06 9.67
C THR A 81 2.08 -2.54 9.88
N GLU A 82 1.87 -3.48 10.80
CA GLU A 82 0.56 -4.04 11.15
C GLU A 82 0.28 -3.81 12.63
N ASN A 83 -0.76 -3.03 12.91
CA ASN A 83 -1.04 -2.50 14.24
C ASN A 83 -1.80 -3.49 15.13
N GLU A 84 -2.66 -4.35 14.59
CA GLU A 84 -3.48 -5.28 15.37
C GLU A 84 -2.62 -6.21 16.22
N PHE A 85 -1.50 -6.67 15.65
CA PHE A 85 -0.56 -7.56 16.31
C PHE A 85 0.77 -6.89 16.70
N GLY A 86 0.91 -5.58 16.43
CA GLY A 86 2.10 -4.80 16.81
C GLY A 86 3.38 -5.29 16.15
N ARG A 87 3.35 -5.56 14.84
CA ARG A 87 4.46 -6.19 14.10
C ARG A 87 4.78 -5.48 12.79
N VAL A 88 5.92 -5.85 12.20
CA VAL A 88 6.28 -5.54 10.82
C VAL A 88 6.27 -6.85 10.03
N GLU A 89 5.39 -6.93 9.05
CA GLU A 89 5.28 -8.07 8.13
C GLU A 89 6.18 -7.84 6.91
N VAL A 90 6.66 -8.92 6.30
CA VAL A 90 7.57 -8.86 5.15
C VAL A 90 7.03 -9.74 4.04
N PHE A 91 6.95 -9.19 2.84
CA PHE A 91 6.47 -9.89 1.64
C PHE A 91 7.49 -9.74 0.52
N GLU A 92 7.70 -10.81 -0.27
CA GLU A 92 8.43 -10.74 -1.53
C GLU A 92 7.47 -10.28 -2.64
N VAL A 93 7.85 -9.27 -3.43
CA VAL A 93 6.93 -8.60 -4.38
C VAL A 93 7.44 -8.57 -5.83
N GLY A 94 8.55 -9.25 -6.13
CA GLY A 94 9.05 -9.40 -7.52
C GLY A 94 9.49 -8.10 -8.21
N THR A 95 9.57 -6.99 -7.48
CA THR A 95 9.99 -5.68 -7.96
C THR A 95 10.75 -4.93 -6.86
N GLU A 96 11.59 -3.97 -7.25
CA GLU A 96 12.26 -3.06 -6.32
C GLU A 96 11.38 -1.83 -6.02
N GLY A 97 11.74 -1.10 -4.96
CA GLY A 97 11.11 0.18 -4.65
C GLY A 97 11.70 1.31 -5.48
N LEU A 98 10.85 2.24 -5.91
CA LEU A 98 11.32 3.46 -6.55
C LEU A 98 12.22 4.24 -5.57
N ARG A 99 13.41 4.62 -6.04
CA ARG A 99 14.40 5.33 -5.22
C ARG A 99 13.82 6.63 -4.65
N LEU A 100 13.85 6.74 -3.32
CA LEU A 100 13.47 7.97 -2.62
C LEU A 100 14.52 9.08 -2.81
N TYR A 101 14.07 10.33 -2.74
CA TYR A 101 14.96 11.49 -2.72
C TYR A 101 15.89 11.45 -1.50
N SER A 102 17.17 11.72 -1.73
CA SER A 102 18.23 11.77 -0.72
C SER A 102 18.93 13.12 -0.72
#